data_AF-A0AAN6SUX3-F1
#
_entry.id   AF-A0AAN6SUX3-F1
#
_cell.length_a   1.000
_cell.length_b   1.000
_cell.length_c   1.000
_cell.angle_alpha   90.00
_cell.angle_beta   90.00
_cell.angle_gamma   90.00
#
_symmetry.space_group_name_H-M   'P 1'
#
loop_
_entity.id
_entity.type
_entity.pdbx_description
1 polymer ?
#
loop_
_entity_poly.entity_id
_entity_poly.type
_entity_poly.pdbx_seq_one_letter_code
_entity_poly.pdbx_strand_id
1 'polypeptide(L)'
;MALKKKGPPKSLAAGRPPVLHRSKSISRSATKALINKHHLLHKRKRQAIAQGNKAEEAVIDAEIEALGGIESYQEASLQGQRQDRGGDSSRVLMQWVEACLSSQGAGSGRRLRMLEVGALSTQNTCSKSGHFDIERIDLNSQGEGILQQDFMERPLPQNESERFDIISLSLVLNYVPEPKGRGEMLRRTTQFLRAPGRYIDCPHLATNFPSLFLVLPAPCVINSRYLDEERLVAIMESLGYVKVDSKTTQRLVYYLWRRDRVCKGTGAFSKKEIRSGPSRNNFAVVLG
;
A
#
# COMPACT_ATOMS: atom_id res chain seq x y z
N MET A 1 -28.85 75.19 24.35
CA MET A 1 -28.31 73.83 24.56
C MET A 1 -29.46 72.85 24.68
N ALA A 2 -29.53 71.82 23.82
CA ALA A 2 -30.31 70.60 24.05
C ALA A 2 -29.62 69.46 23.26
N LEU A 3 -29.09 68.47 23.99
CA LEU A 3 -28.31 67.35 23.47
C LEU A 3 -29.23 66.26 22.90
N LYS A 4 -29.09 65.93 21.60
CA LYS A 4 -29.69 64.72 21.00
C LYS A 4 -28.88 63.48 21.42
N LYS A 5 -29.50 62.56 22.17
CA LYS A 5 -28.91 61.26 22.54
C LYS A 5 -28.73 60.37 21.29
N LYS A 6 -27.49 59.89 21.06
CA LYS A 6 -27.19 58.80 20.11
C LYS A 6 -27.57 57.46 20.75
N GLY A 7 -28.34 56.64 20.03
CA GLY A 7 -28.68 55.27 20.43
C GLY A 7 -27.45 54.33 20.43
N PRO A 8 -27.53 53.18 21.13
CA PRO A 8 -26.39 52.28 21.30
C PRO A 8 -25.96 51.65 19.96
N PRO A 9 -24.66 51.39 19.75
CA PRO A 9 -24.18 50.75 18.53
C PRO A 9 -24.69 49.31 18.45
N LYS A 10 -25.30 48.96 17.31
CA LYS A 10 -25.73 47.57 17.01
C LYS A 10 -24.51 46.65 16.99
N SER A 11 -24.61 45.49 17.65
CA SER A 11 -23.50 44.55 17.75
C SER A 11 -23.14 43.96 16.38
N LEU A 12 -21.84 43.78 16.13
CA LEU A 12 -21.26 43.21 14.91
C LEU A 12 -21.64 41.72 14.67
N ALA A 13 -22.42 41.11 15.56
CA ALA A 13 -22.84 39.73 15.45
C ALA A 13 -23.89 39.48 14.35
N ALA A 14 -24.58 40.52 13.88
CA ALA A 14 -25.66 40.41 12.90
C ALA A 14 -25.19 40.21 11.43
N GLY A 15 -23.88 40.19 11.17
CA GLY A 15 -23.32 40.11 9.81
C GLY A 15 -22.48 38.87 9.48
N ARG A 16 -22.39 37.87 10.36
CA ARG A 16 -21.61 36.66 10.05
C ARG A 16 -22.42 35.72 9.15
N PRO A 17 -21.90 35.33 7.97
CA PRO A 17 -22.49 34.25 7.18
C PRO A 17 -22.53 32.97 8.02
N PRO A 18 -23.51 32.08 7.82
CA PRO A 18 -23.55 30.81 8.54
C PRO A 18 -22.24 30.06 8.31
N VAL A 19 -21.60 29.65 9.41
CA VAL A 19 -20.40 28.81 9.37
C VAL A 19 -20.78 27.56 8.61
N LEU A 20 -20.12 27.33 7.47
CA LEU A 20 -20.34 26.17 6.63
C LEU A 20 -19.98 24.92 7.45
N HIS A 21 -21.00 24.28 8.02
CA HIS A 21 -20.84 23.02 8.74
C HIS A 21 -20.42 21.95 7.73
N ARG A 22 -19.11 21.78 7.56
CA ARG A 22 -18.56 20.60 6.86
C ARG A 22 -19.12 19.36 7.57
N SER A 23 -19.63 18.41 6.80
CA SER A 23 -20.11 17.13 7.30
C SER A 23 -19.05 16.53 8.24
N LYS A 24 -19.50 16.07 9.43
CA LYS A 24 -18.60 15.53 10.46
C LYS A 24 -17.89 14.31 9.88
N SER A 25 -16.61 14.47 9.54
CA SER A 25 -15.77 13.34 9.13
C SER A 25 -15.77 12.30 10.25
N ILE A 26 -15.97 11.01 9.92
CA ILE A 26 -15.90 9.90 10.89
C ILE A 26 -14.62 10.04 11.73
N SER A 27 -14.67 9.74 13.04
CA SER A 27 -13.51 9.86 13.91
C SER A 27 -12.41 8.86 13.51
N ARG A 28 -11.13 9.16 13.80
CA ARG A 28 -10.01 8.23 13.51
C ARG A 28 -10.21 6.87 14.18
N SER A 29 -10.73 6.87 15.41
CA SER A 29 -11.01 5.65 16.16
C SER A 29 -12.10 4.81 15.50
N ALA A 30 -13.21 5.44 15.12
CA ALA A 30 -14.32 4.77 14.44
C ALA A 30 -13.92 4.23 13.05
N THR A 31 -13.16 5.01 12.27
CA THR A 31 -12.61 4.58 10.97
C THR A 31 -11.73 3.34 11.15
N LYS A 32 -10.83 3.35 12.14
CA LYS A 32 -9.94 2.22 12.45
C LYS A 32 -10.72 0.99 12.92
N ALA A 33 -11.73 1.18 13.76
CA ALA A 33 -12.57 0.09 14.26
C ALA A 33 -13.33 -0.59 13.10
N LEU A 34 -13.87 0.20 12.18
CA LEU A 34 -14.55 -0.29 10.98
C LEU A 34 -13.61 -1.10 10.07
N ILE A 35 -12.44 -0.55 9.74
CA ILE A 35 -11.39 -1.24 8.95
C ILE A 35 -11.01 -2.57 9.62
N ASN A 36 -10.74 -2.56 10.92
CA ASN A 36 -10.39 -3.78 11.66
C ASN A 36 -11.51 -4.82 11.65
N LYS A 37 -12.78 -4.39 11.76
CA LYS A 37 -13.94 -5.29 11.74
C LYS A 37 -14.09 -5.96 10.38
N HIS A 38 -13.99 -5.21 9.28
CA HIS A 38 -13.97 -5.79 7.93
C HIS A 38 -12.83 -6.79 7.76
N HIS A 39 -11.62 -6.50 8.26
CA HIS A 39 -10.52 -7.46 8.20
C HIS A 39 -10.77 -8.77 8.93
N LEU A 40 -11.39 -8.68 10.11
CA LEU A 40 -11.76 -9.86 10.88
C LEU A 40 -12.80 -10.70 10.13
N LEU A 41 -13.82 -10.05 9.56
CA LEU A 41 -14.89 -10.71 8.82
C LEU A 41 -14.36 -11.38 7.54
N HIS A 42 -13.56 -10.69 6.72
CA HIS A 42 -12.95 -11.30 5.54
C HIS A 42 -11.98 -12.45 5.88
N LYS A 43 -11.34 -12.42 7.05
CA LYS A 43 -10.53 -13.54 7.53
C LYS A 43 -11.43 -14.73 7.92
N ARG A 44 -12.50 -14.49 8.68
CA ARG A 44 -13.48 -15.52 9.06
C ARG A 44 -14.15 -16.13 7.83
N LYS A 45 -14.58 -15.32 6.86
CA LYS A 45 -15.21 -15.78 5.62
C LYS A 45 -14.30 -16.76 4.86
N ARG A 46 -13.02 -16.41 4.71
CA ARG A 46 -12.04 -17.31 4.07
C ARG A 46 -11.88 -18.64 4.80
N GLN A 47 -11.91 -18.64 6.13
CA GLN A 47 -11.87 -19.88 6.91
C GLN A 47 -13.13 -20.72 6.70
N ALA A 48 -14.31 -20.09 6.69
CA ALA A 48 -15.58 -20.77 6.41
C ALA A 48 -15.57 -21.40 5.00
N ILE A 49 -15.10 -20.68 3.98
CA ILE A 49 -14.95 -21.19 2.61
C ILE A 49 -13.99 -22.39 2.59
N ALA A 50 -12.81 -22.29 3.21
CA ALA A 50 -11.84 -23.38 3.24
C ALA A 50 -12.36 -24.64 3.96
N GLN A 51 -13.30 -24.48 4.88
CA GLN A 51 -13.95 -25.57 5.60
C GLN A 51 -15.25 -26.06 4.92
N GLY A 52 -15.64 -25.46 3.79
CA GLY A 52 -16.91 -25.75 3.12
C GLY A 52 -18.15 -25.35 3.93
N ASN A 53 -18.00 -24.51 4.97
CA ASN A 53 -19.09 -24.11 5.85
C ASN A 53 -19.89 -22.95 5.22
N LYS A 54 -20.84 -23.32 4.35
CA LYS A 54 -21.71 -22.39 3.62
C LYS A 54 -22.65 -21.58 4.51
N ALA A 55 -23.05 -22.12 5.66
CA ALA A 55 -23.92 -21.41 6.60
C ALA A 55 -23.17 -20.25 7.27
N GLU A 56 -21.96 -20.49 7.75
CA GLU A 56 -21.10 -19.45 8.33
C GLU A 56 -20.69 -18.41 7.28
N GLU A 57 -20.44 -18.82 6.03
CA GLU A 57 -20.18 -17.90 4.91
C GLU A 57 -21.34 -16.90 4.73
N ALA A 58 -22.58 -17.39 4.68
CA ALA A 58 -23.77 -16.56 4.50
C ALA A 58 -24.02 -15.60 5.68
N VAL A 59 -23.78 -16.05 6.92
CA VAL A 59 -23.87 -15.19 8.11
C VAL A 59 -22.84 -14.06 8.04
N ILE A 60 -21.60 -14.36 7.68
CA ILE A 60 -20.55 -13.35 7.57
C ILE A 60 -20.83 -12.37 6.44
N ASP A 61 -21.40 -12.83 5.32
CA ASP A 61 -21.80 -11.94 4.23
C ASP A 61 -22.88 -10.96 4.65
N ALA A 62 -23.90 -11.42 5.41
CA ALA A 62 -24.88 -10.52 5.99
C ALA A 62 -24.25 -9.51 6.98
N GLU A 63 -23.26 -9.94 7.78
CA GLU A 63 -22.52 -9.03 8.67
C GLU A 63 -21.70 -7.97 7.90
N ILE A 64 -21.10 -8.34 6.77
CA ILE A 64 -20.35 -7.40 5.91
C ILE A 64 -21.32 -6.39 5.27
N GLU A 65 -22.45 -6.86 4.77
CA GLU A 65 -23.47 -5.99 4.15
C GLU A 65 -24.05 -5.01 5.17
N ALA A 66 -24.33 -5.46 6.39
CA ALA A 66 -24.80 -4.62 7.48
C ALA A 66 -23.79 -3.53 7.91
N LEU A 67 -22.52 -3.67 7.58
CA LEU A 67 -21.48 -2.66 7.80
C LEU A 67 -21.31 -1.67 6.65
N GLY A 68 -22.19 -1.74 5.64
CA GLY A 68 -22.12 -0.93 4.42
C GLY A 68 -21.26 -1.55 3.33
N GLY A 69 -21.02 -2.86 3.41
CA GLY A 69 -20.35 -3.63 2.35
C GLY A 69 -18.91 -3.19 2.09
N ILE A 70 -18.43 -3.51 0.89
CA ILE A 70 -17.06 -3.19 0.46
C ILE A 70 -16.84 -1.69 0.25
N GLU A 71 -17.90 -0.95 -0.11
CA GLU A 71 -17.85 0.50 -0.34
C GLU A 71 -17.49 1.24 0.96
N SER A 72 -18.20 0.96 2.06
CA SER A 72 -17.93 1.51 3.39
C SER A 72 -16.50 1.23 3.86
N TYR A 73 -16.00 0.00 3.60
CA TYR A 73 -14.61 -0.35 3.88
C TYR A 73 -13.61 0.50 3.06
N GLN A 74 -13.86 0.67 1.77
CA GLN A 74 -12.97 1.44 0.90
C GLN A 74 -12.99 2.93 1.21
N GLU A 75 -14.16 3.51 1.47
CA GLU A 75 -14.29 4.90 1.93
C GLU A 75 -13.53 5.11 3.23
N ALA A 76 -13.67 4.19 4.19
CA ALA A 76 -12.92 4.23 5.44
C ALA A 76 -11.41 4.11 5.21
N SER A 77 -10.97 3.26 4.27
CA SER A 77 -9.56 3.08 3.89
C SER A 77 -8.99 4.35 3.23
N LEU A 78 -9.72 4.95 2.29
CA LEU A 78 -9.41 6.24 1.66
C LEU A 78 -9.31 7.37 2.69
N GLN A 79 -10.26 7.41 3.64
CA GLN A 79 -10.22 8.37 4.73
C GLN A 79 -9.03 8.12 5.66
N GLY A 80 -8.64 6.86 5.85
CA GLY A 80 -7.44 6.44 6.56
C GLY A 80 -6.14 6.85 5.88
N GLN A 81 -6.12 6.98 4.56
CA GLN A 81 -4.95 7.42 3.77
C GLN A 81 -4.76 8.95 3.74
N ARG A 82 -5.68 9.75 4.28
CA ARG A 82 -5.50 11.20 4.40
C ARG A 82 -4.20 11.53 5.14
N GLN A 83 -3.57 12.65 4.79
CA GLN A 83 -2.29 13.10 5.36
C GLN A 83 -2.29 13.10 6.90
N ASP A 84 -3.42 13.42 7.52
CA ASP A 84 -3.57 13.48 8.97
C ASP A 84 -3.92 12.11 9.62
N ARG A 85 -4.08 11.03 8.83
CA ARG A 85 -4.62 9.75 9.30
C ARG A 85 -3.83 8.49 8.93
N GLY A 86 -2.90 8.57 7.98
CA GLY A 86 -2.09 7.44 7.53
C GLY A 86 -1.11 7.83 6.42
N GLY A 87 -1.45 8.86 5.65
CA GLY A 87 -0.58 9.48 4.66
C GLY A 87 -0.48 8.71 3.35
N ASP A 88 -0.19 9.45 2.30
CA ASP A 88 0.14 8.91 0.98
C ASP A 88 1.57 8.36 1.01
N SER A 89 1.70 7.03 1.05
CA SER A 89 3.00 6.33 1.11
C SER A 89 3.87 6.60 -0.12
N SER A 90 3.26 6.95 -1.26
CA SER A 90 3.98 7.28 -2.49
C SER A 90 4.86 8.53 -2.34
N ARG A 91 4.60 9.37 -1.32
CA ARG A 91 5.51 10.47 -0.94
C ARG A 91 6.87 9.99 -0.47
N VAL A 92 6.90 8.91 0.30
CA VAL A 92 8.15 8.32 0.77
C VAL A 92 8.91 7.73 -0.41
N LEU A 93 8.20 7.06 -1.33
CA LEU A 93 8.79 6.59 -2.56
C LEU A 93 9.41 7.75 -3.35
N MET A 94 8.65 8.81 -3.63
CA MET A 94 9.15 9.98 -4.35
C MET A 94 10.38 10.60 -3.68
N GLN A 95 10.38 10.77 -2.35
CA GLN A 95 11.55 11.25 -1.60
C GLN A 95 12.83 10.46 -1.87
N TRP A 96 12.72 9.16 -2.14
CA TRP A 96 13.87 8.29 -2.41
C TRP A 96 14.30 8.27 -3.88
N VAL A 97 13.40 8.50 -4.84
CA VAL A 97 13.70 8.31 -6.27
C VAL A 97 13.73 9.61 -7.09
N GLU A 98 13.22 10.72 -6.56
CA GLU A 98 13.06 11.99 -7.30
C GLU A 98 14.37 12.53 -7.86
N ALA A 99 15.47 12.45 -7.09
CA ALA A 99 16.78 12.90 -7.54
C ALA A 99 17.26 12.11 -8.78
N CYS A 100 17.04 10.79 -8.79
CA CYS A 100 17.40 9.92 -9.89
C CYS A 100 16.49 10.12 -11.12
N LEU A 101 15.21 10.42 -10.90
CA LEU A 101 14.25 10.67 -11.99
C LEU A 101 14.46 12.03 -12.64
N SER A 102 14.78 13.07 -11.86
CA SER A 102 14.99 14.44 -12.36
C SER A 102 16.30 14.61 -13.13
N SER A 103 17.28 13.74 -12.88
CA SER A 103 18.58 13.74 -13.57
C SER A 103 18.52 13.26 -15.02
N GLN A 104 17.35 12.86 -15.52
CA GLN A 104 17.12 12.43 -16.91
C GLN A 104 17.25 13.55 -17.97
N GLY A 105 17.59 14.77 -17.56
CA GLY A 105 17.57 15.95 -18.43
C GLY A 105 16.14 16.37 -18.73
N ALA A 106 15.85 17.67 -18.58
CA ALA A 106 14.56 18.24 -18.96
C ALA A 106 14.38 18.11 -20.49
N GLY A 107 13.82 17.00 -20.97
CA GLY A 107 13.62 16.76 -22.40
C GLY A 107 13.52 15.30 -22.85
N SER A 108 13.87 14.30 -22.02
CA SER A 108 13.80 12.89 -22.49
C SER A 108 12.37 12.39 -22.71
N GLY A 109 11.37 13.03 -22.07
CA GLY A 109 9.95 12.66 -22.15
C GLY A 109 9.63 11.24 -21.66
N ARG A 110 10.64 10.50 -21.19
CA ARG A 110 10.54 9.07 -20.92
C ARG A 110 10.01 8.85 -19.51
N ARG A 111 8.75 8.43 -19.44
CA ARG A 111 8.11 7.99 -18.19
C ARG A 111 8.45 6.54 -17.90
N LEU A 112 8.85 6.25 -16.66
CA LEU A 112 9.09 4.87 -16.23
C LEU A 112 7.76 4.15 -16.03
N ARG A 113 7.68 2.86 -16.37
CA ARG A 113 6.46 2.08 -16.15
C ARG A 113 6.36 1.66 -14.69
N MET A 114 5.24 1.95 -14.06
CA MET A 114 4.94 1.59 -12.68
C MET A 114 3.69 0.72 -12.62
N LEU A 115 3.75 -0.36 -11.85
CA LEU A 115 2.56 -1.10 -11.45
C LEU A 115 2.25 -0.77 -9.99
N GLU A 116 1.06 -0.24 -9.74
CA GLU A 116 0.54 -0.04 -8.40
C GLU A 116 -0.52 -1.12 -8.09
N VAL A 117 -0.19 -2.02 -7.18
CA VAL A 117 -1.11 -3.07 -6.71
C VAL A 117 -1.81 -2.57 -5.46
N GLY A 118 -3.12 -2.82 -5.35
CA GLY A 118 -3.94 -2.33 -4.25
C GLY A 118 -4.18 -0.82 -4.29
N ALA A 119 -4.26 -0.25 -5.49
CA ALA A 119 -4.44 1.19 -5.67
C ALA A 119 -5.84 1.59 -5.19
N LEU A 120 -5.92 2.62 -4.34
CA LEU A 120 -7.21 3.20 -3.93
C LEU A 120 -7.48 4.55 -4.63
N SER A 121 -6.48 5.15 -5.27
CA SER A 121 -6.61 6.48 -5.87
C SER A 121 -5.68 6.67 -7.05
N THR A 122 -6.15 7.42 -8.05
CA THR A 122 -5.36 7.91 -9.19
C THR A 122 -4.62 9.22 -8.89
N GLN A 123 -4.71 9.74 -7.66
CA GLN A 123 -4.29 11.09 -7.29
C GLN A 123 -3.15 11.13 -6.26
N ASN A 124 -2.45 10.01 -6.08
CA ASN A 124 -1.27 9.93 -5.22
C ASN A 124 -0.08 10.72 -5.78
N THR A 125 0.98 10.87 -4.99
CA THR A 125 2.14 11.69 -5.31
C THR A 125 2.91 11.14 -6.52
N CYS A 126 3.05 9.82 -6.66
CA CYS A 126 3.62 9.22 -7.88
C CYS A 126 2.79 9.54 -9.14
N SER A 127 1.46 9.56 -9.02
CA SER A 127 0.55 9.86 -10.14
C SER A 127 0.69 11.31 -10.60
N LYS A 128 0.98 12.22 -9.67
CA LYS A 128 1.09 13.66 -9.92
C LYS A 128 2.50 14.12 -10.31
N SER A 129 3.51 13.26 -10.14
CA SER A 129 4.90 13.66 -10.39
C SER A 129 5.26 13.78 -11.88
N GLY A 130 4.48 13.16 -12.76
CA GLY A 130 4.77 13.13 -14.20
C GLY A 130 5.89 12.16 -14.61
N HIS A 131 6.58 11.51 -13.65
CA HIS A 131 7.69 10.60 -13.94
C HIS A 131 7.28 9.18 -14.36
N PHE A 132 6.04 8.78 -14.09
CA PHE A 132 5.61 7.39 -14.26
C PHE A 132 4.43 7.24 -15.21
N ASP A 133 4.48 6.24 -16.08
CA ASP A 133 3.31 5.64 -16.72
C ASP A 133 2.78 4.54 -15.79
N ILE A 134 1.60 4.75 -15.19
CA ILE A 134 1.14 3.96 -14.05
C ILE A 134 -0.05 3.09 -14.45
N GLU A 135 0.14 1.78 -14.37
CA GLU A 135 -0.93 0.81 -14.38
C GLU A 135 -1.36 0.53 -12.93
N ARG A 136 -2.67 0.63 -12.65
CA ARG A 136 -3.23 0.49 -11.30
C ARG A 136 -4.17 -0.69 -11.28
N ILE A 137 -3.99 -1.57 -10.30
CA ILE A 137 -4.88 -2.71 -10.08
C ILE A 137 -5.34 -2.77 -8.64
N ASP A 138 -6.57 -3.24 -8.42
CA ASP A 138 -7.12 -3.58 -7.11
C ASP A 138 -8.06 -4.78 -7.21
N LEU A 139 -8.19 -5.56 -6.14
CA LEU A 139 -9.09 -6.72 -6.13
C LEU A 139 -10.57 -6.34 -6.22
N ASN A 140 -10.94 -5.17 -5.70
CA ASN A 140 -12.31 -4.71 -5.58
C ASN A 140 -12.44 -3.27 -6.09
N SER A 141 -11.78 -2.91 -7.21
CA SER A 141 -11.73 -1.54 -7.69
C SER A 141 -13.11 -0.87 -7.79
N GLN A 142 -13.25 0.33 -7.25
CA GLN A 142 -14.44 1.19 -7.38
C GLN A 142 -14.10 2.54 -8.05
N GLY A 143 -12.86 2.74 -8.49
CA GLY A 143 -12.35 4.01 -8.99
C GLY A 143 -12.08 3.99 -10.49
N GLU A 144 -12.50 5.05 -11.19
CA GLU A 144 -12.11 5.27 -12.59
C GLU A 144 -10.57 5.31 -12.72
N GLY A 145 -10.02 4.58 -13.69
CA GLY A 145 -8.57 4.48 -13.90
C GLY A 145 -7.84 3.48 -12.98
N ILE A 146 -8.57 2.62 -12.27
CA ILE A 146 -8.04 1.48 -11.51
C ILE A 146 -8.70 0.21 -12.01
N LEU A 147 -7.91 -0.72 -12.54
CA LEU A 147 -8.41 -1.97 -13.09
C LEU A 147 -8.73 -2.96 -11.96
N GLN A 148 -9.92 -3.56 -11.98
CA GLN A 148 -10.23 -4.66 -11.08
C GLN A 148 -9.50 -5.94 -11.54
N GLN A 149 -8.48 -6.37 -10.80
CA GLN A 149 -7.66 -7.52 -11.15
C GLN A 149 -6.88 -8.06 -9.93
N ASP A 150 -6.76 -9.38 -9.83
CA ASP A 150 -5.83 -10.04 -8.90
C ASP A 150 -4.42 -10.09 -9.49
N PHE A 151 -3.45 -9.53 -8.77
CA PHE A 151 -2.03 -9.60 -9.13
C PHE A 151 -1.50 -11.04 -9.23
N MET A 152 -2.00 -11.94 -8.35
CA MET A 152 -1.59 -13.34 -8.32
C MET A 152 -2.10 -14.13 -9.52
N GLU A 153 -3.21 -13.70 -10.11
CA GLU A 153 -3.83 -14.33 -11.30
C GLU A 153 -3.50 -13.58 -12.61
N ARG A 154 -2.97 -12.34 -12.51
CA ARG A 154 -2.58 -11.53 -13.66
C ARG A 154 -1.66 -12.33 -14.61
N PRO A 155 -1.94 -12.41 -15.92
CA PRO A 155 -1.07 -13.09 -16.87
C PRO A 155 0.37 -12.56 -16.83
N LEU A 156 1.34 -13.46 -16.99
CA LEU A 156 2.74 -13.06 -17.04
C LEU A 156 3.01 -12.19 -18.28
N PRO A 157 3.91 -11.19 -18.20
CA PRO A 157 4.29 -10.38 -19.35
C PRO A 157 4.77 -11.24 -20.51
N GLN A 158 4.23 -11.03 -21.71
CA GLN A 158 4.62 -11.78 -22.91
C GLN A 158 5.97 -11.33 -23.46
N ASN A 159 6.34 -10.07 -23.19
CA ASN A 159 7.55 -9.44 -23.69
C ASN A 159 8.04 -8.37 -22.70
N GLU A 160 9.24 -7.82 -22.94
CA GLU A 160 9.81 -6.80 -22.07
C GLU A 160 8.93 -5.56 -21.97
N SER A 161 8.24 -5.13 -23.03
CA SER A 161 7.45 -3.88 -23.02
C SER A 161 6.37 -3.88 -21.94
N GLU A 162 5.82 -5.05 -21.63
CA GLU A 162 4.79 -5.27 -20.61
C GLU A 162 5.34 -5.29 -19.17
N ARG A 163 6.66 -5.36 -18.99
CA ARG A 163 7.30 -5.29 -17.66
C ARG A 163 7.42 -3.87 -17.14
N PHE A 164 7.49 -3.77 -15.82
CA PHE A 164 7.54 -2.52 -15.07
C PHE A 164 8.95 -2.22 -14.57
N ASP A 165 9.26 -0.93 -14.51
CA ASP A 165 10.49 -0.42 -13.90
C ASP A 165 10.36 -0.41 -12.38
N ILE A 166 9.15 -0.21 -11.87
CA ILE A 166 8.86 -0.29 -10.44
C ILE A 166 7.49 -0.92 -10.16
N ILE A 167 7.41 -1.70 -9.09
CA ILE A 167 6.15 -2.20 -8.53
C ILE A 167 5.96 -1.56 -7.15
N SER A 168 4.78 -1.04 -6.87
CA SER A 168 4.37 -0.60 -5.53
C SER A 168 3.43 -1.63 -4.91
N LEU A 169 3.89 -2.23 -3.82
CA LEU A 169 3.11 -3.07 -2.91
C LEU A 169 2.92 -2.34 -1.58
N SER A 170 2.15 -1.26 -1.60
CA SER A 170 1.87 -0.48 -0.39
C SER A 170 0.69 -1.06 0.38
N LEU A 171 0.96 -1.66 1.55
CA LEU A 171 -0.05 -2.30 2.40
C LEU A 171 -0.82 -3.46 1.74
N VAL A 172 -0.25 -4.06 0.69
CA VAL A 172 -0.87 -5.19 -0.06
C VAL A 172 -0.50 -6.53 0.57
N LEU A 173 0.80 -6.76 0.78
CA LEU A 173 1.32 -8.06 1.21
C LEU A 173 0.73 -8.50 2.57
N ASN A 174 0.37 -7.56 3.44
CA ASN A 174 -0.28 -7.86 4.72
C ASN A 174 -1.71 -8.41 4.61
N TYR A 175 -2.35 -8.30 3.44
CA TYR A 175 -3.69 -8.86 3.20
C TYR A 175 -3.69 -10.26 2.60
N VAL A 176 -2.55 -10.70 2.08
CA VAL A 176 -2.37 -12.07 1.62
C VAL A 176 -2.44 -13.00 2.83
N PRO A 177 -3.45 -13.90 2.88
CA PRO A 177 -3.76 -14.66 4.10
C PRO A 177 -2.63 -15.62 4.45
N GLU A 178 -2.20 -16.38 3.46
CA GLU A 178 -1.29 -17.48 3.66
C GLU A 178 0.17 -17.01 3.65
N PRO A 179 1.02 -17.48 4.59
CA PRO A 179 2.44 -17.18 4.58
C PRO A 179 3.12 -17.55 3.26
N LYS A 180 2.73 -18.67 2.66
CA LYS A 180 3.23 -19.13 1.36
C LYS A 180 2.80 -18.21 0.24
N GLY A 181 1.54 -17.76 0.25
CA GLY A 181 1.04 -16.79 -0.72
C GLY A 181 1.80 -15.46 -0.66
N ARG A 182 2.23 -15.02 0.54
CA ARG A 182 3.07 -13.83 0.69
C ARG A 182 4.45 -13.99 0.04
N GLY A 183 5.11 -15.13 0.25
CA GLY A 183 6.38 -15.41 -0.42
C GLY A 183 6.21 -15.51 -1.93
N GLU A 184 5.14 -16.15 -2.40
CA GLU A 184 4.85 -16.27 -3.83
C GLU A 184 4.54 -14.91 -4.45
N MET A 185 3.82 -14.01 -3.77
CA MET A 185 3.60 -12.64 -4.24
C MET A 185 4.94 -11.91 -4.40
N LEU A 186 5.84 -11.99 -3.42
CA LEU A 186 7.18 -11.41 -3.53
C LEU A 186 7.98 -12.02 -4.68
N ARG A 187 7.94 -13.33 -4.88
CA ARG A 187 8.58 -13.99 -6.04
C ARG A 187 7.99 -13.50 -7.35
N ARG A 188 6.66 -13.41 -7.45
CA ARG A 188 5.94 -12.99 -8.64
C ARG A 188 6.34 -11.58 -9.09
N THR A 189 6.66 -10.67 -8.17
CA THR A 189 7.19 -9.34 -8.53
C THR A 189 8.42 -9.41 -9.46
N THR A 190 9.28 -10.42 -9.28
CA THR A 190 10.45 -10.64 -10.16
C THR A 190 10.07 -11.00 -11.59
N GLN A 191 8.85 -11.52 -11.81
CA GLN A 191 8.35 -11.87 -13.13
C GLN A 191 7.67 -10.70 -13.83
N PHE A 192 7.34 -9.62 -13.11
CA PHE A 192 6.74 -8.41 -13.66
C PHE A 192 7.72 -7.23 -13.76
N LEU A 193 8.80 -7.24 -12.99
CA LEU A 193 9.87 -6.26 -13.13
C LEU A 193 10.73 -6.52 -14.36
N ARG A 194 11.28 -5.44 -14.93
CA ARG A 194 12.36 -5.49 -15.92
C ARG A 194 13.52 -6.34 -15.42
N ALA A 195 14.30 -6.85 -16.38
CA ALA A 195 15.51 -7.60 -16.07
C ALA A 195 16.53 -6.72 -15.30
N PRO A 196 17.30 -7.30 -14.38
CA PRO A 196 18.44 -6.64 -13.77
C PRO A 196 19.41 -6.10 -14.84
N GLY A 197 20.11 -5.01 -14.53
CA GLY A 197 21.07 -4.39 -15.47
C GLY A 197 20.43 -3.59 -16.61
N ARG A 198 19.10 -3.51 -16.71
CA ARG A 198 18.39 -2.70 -17.73
C ARG A 198 18.88 -1.26 -17.82
N TYR A 199 19.33 -0.70 -16.71
CA TYR A 199 19.77 0.68 -16.57
C TYR A 199 21.29 0.82 -16.43
N ILE A 200 22.09 -0.19 -16.79
CA ILE A 200 23.55 -0.14 -16.62
C ILE A 200 24.20 1.07 -17.30
N ASP A 201 23.68 1.49 -18.46
CA ASP A 201 24.14 2.67 -19.20
C ASP A 201 23.54 4.00 -18.69
N CYS A 202 22.74 3.96 -17.62
CA CYS A 202 22.10 5.11 -16.98
C CYS A 202 22.37 5.07 -15.46
N PRO A 203 23.57 5.44 -15.00
CA PRO A 203 24.00 5.24 -13.61
C PRO A 203 23.04 5.82 -12.55
N HIS A 204 22.43 6.96 -12.84
CA HIS A 204 21.41 7.58 -11.99
C HIS A 204 20.17 6.70 -11.84
N LEU A 205 19.67 6.08 -12.90
CA LEU A 205 18.55 5.14 -12.80
C LEU A 205 18.96 3.79 -12.23
N ALA A 206 20.16 3.30 -12.53
CA ALA A 206 20.70 2.06 -11.99
C ALA A 206 20.77 2.06 -10.45
N THR A 207 20.80 3.24 -9.84
CA THR A 207 20.80 3.37 -8.37
C THR A 207 19.53 2.82 -7.75
N ASN A 208 18.37 2.96 -8.40
CA ASN A 208 17.09 2.58 -7.81
C ASN A 208 16.24 1.64 -8.67
N PHE A 209 16.58 1.37 -9.93
CA PHE A 209 15.72 0.63 -10.84
C PHE A 209 16.41 -0.57 -11.51
N PRO A 210 15.67 -1.65 -11.81
CA PRO A 210 14.25 -1.86 -11.47
C PRO A 210 14.04 -2.17 -9.99
N SER A 211 12.90 -1.78 -9.41
CA SER A 211 12.66 -1.90 -7.97
C SER A 211 11.26 -2.31 -7.53
N LEU A 212 11.17 -2.75 -6.27
CA LEU A 212 9.95 -2.97 -5.53
C LEU A 212 9.89 -1.99 -4.36
N PHE A 213 8.83 -1.18 -4.32
CA PHE A 213 8.47 -0.40 -3.14
C PHE A 213 7.50 -1.21 -2.28
N LEU A 214 7.90 -1.55 -1.07
CA LEU A 214 7.11 -2.38 -0.14
C LEU A 214 6.79 -1.59 1.13
N VAL A 215 5.51 -1.55 1.50
CA VAL A 215 5.06 -0.95 2.77
C VAL A 215 4.25 -1.96 3.55
N LEU A 216 4.58 -2.12 4.83
CA LEU A 216 3.87 -3.00 5.75
C LEU A 216 3.45 -2.24 7.01
N PRO A 217 2.38 -2.66 7.70
CA PRO A 217 2.18 -2.28 9.09
C PRO A 217 3.43 -2.63 9.90
N ALA A 218 3.95 -1.68 10.67
CA ALA A 218 5.15 -1.87 11.46
C ALA A 218 5.07 -3.15 12.32
N PRO A 219 3.94 -3.49 12.98
CA PRO A 219 3.82 -4.74 13.74
C PRO A 219 4.11 -6.02 12.95
N CYS A 220 3.93 -6.05 11.63
CA CYS A 220 4.27 -7.20 10.80
C CYS A 220 5.76 -7.55 10.85
N VAL A 221 6.62 -6.55 11.08
CA VAL A 221 8.08 -6.71 11.15
C VAL A 221 8.61 -6.51 12.56
N ILE A 222 8.11 -5.50 13.31
CA ILE A 222 8.63 -5.18 14.65
C ILE A 222 7.97 -5.98 15.77
N ASN A 223 6.81 -6.60 15.55
CA ASN A 223 6.04 -7.31 16.60
C ASN A 223 5.53 -8.69 16.17
N SER A 224 6.18 -9.35 15.21
CA SER A 224 5.83 -10.69 14.74
C SER A 224 6.70 -11.78 15.36
N ARG A 225 6.09 -12.95 15.62
CA ARG A 225 6.80 -14.19 15.99
C ARG A 225 7.67 -14.76 14.88
N TYR A 226 7.25 -14.59 13.62
CA TYR A 226 7.81 -15.34 12.47
C TYR A 226 8.50 -14.46 11.43
N LEU A 227 8.51 -13.14 11.62
CA LEU A 227 9.19 -12.20 10.75
C LEU A 227 9.80 -11.05 11.56
N ASP A 228 11.01 -10.69 11.18
CA ASP A 228 11.72 -9.47 11.52
C ASP A 228 12.41 -8.92 10.27
N GLU A 229 13.15 -7.81 10.40
CA GLU A 229 13.79 -7.18 9.26
C GLU A 229 14.89 -8.05 8.66
N GLU A 230 15.72 -8.70 9.50
CA GLU A 230 16.81 -9.57 9.04
C GLU A 230 16.28 -10.72 8.19
N ARG A 231 15.22 -11.38 8.64
CA ARG A 231 14.60 -12.45 7.86
C ARG A 231 13.94 -11.94 6.58
N LEU A 232 13.31 -10.76 6.61
CA LEU A 232 12.75 -10.16 5.40
C LEU A 232 13.86 -9.86 4.38
N VAL A 233 14.99 -9.31 4.81
CA VAL A 233 16.17 -9.08 3.96
C VAL A 233 16.65 -10.39 3.34
N ALA A 234 16.84 -11.45 4.14
CA ALA A 234 17.30 -12.74 3.64
C ALA A 234 16.35 -13.35 2.57
N ILE A 235 15.03 -13.23 2.79
CA ILE A 235 14.02 -13.65 1.80
C ILE A 235 14.18 -12.85 0.51
N MET A 236 14.25 -11.52 0.60
CA MET A 236 14.36 -10.64 -0.56
C MET A 236 15.66 -10.86 -1.33
N GLU A 237 16.78 -11.07 -0.64
CA GLU A 237 18.08 -11.39 -1.24
C GLU A 237 18.05 -12.72 -2.01
N SER A 238 17.34 -13.72 -1.50
CA SER A 238 17.16 -14.99 -2.21
C SER A 238 16.37 -14.86 -3.53
N LEU A 239 15.56 -13.81 -3.64
CA LEU A 239 14.80 -13.43 -4.83
C LEU A 239 15.58 -12.50 -5.77
N GLY A 240 16.81 -12.13 -5.40
CA GLY A 240 17.70 -11.28 -6.19
C GLY A 240 17.53 -9.77 -5.95
N TYR A 241 16.87 -9.41 -4.85
CA TYR A 241 16.77 -8.02 -4.41
C TYR A 241 17.89 -7.60 -3.47
N VAL A 242 18.15 -6.30 -3.40
CA VAL A 242 18.97 -5.64 -2.38
C VAL A 242 18.16 -4.51 -1.76
N LYS A 243 18.31 -4.29 -0.45
CA LYS A 243 17.68 -3.15 0.24
C LYS A 243 18.44 -1.88 -0.11
N VAL A 244 17.79 -0.94 -0.78
CA VAL A 244 18.37 0.36 -1.13
C VAL A 244 18.04 1.40 -0.06
N ASP A 245 16.80 1.43 0.40
CA ASP A 245 16.33 2.41 1.37
C ASP A 245 15.30 1.81 2.31
N SER A 246 15.21 2.36 3.52
CA SER A 246 14.17 1.96 4.47
C SER A 246 13.80 3.10 5.43
N LYS A 247 12.55 3.07 5.88
CA LYS A 247 12.04 4.01 6.88
C LYS A 247 11.10 3.28 7.81
N THR A 248 11.23 3.53 9.10
CA THR A 248 10.33 2.98 10.12
C THR A 248 9.65 4.11 10.86
N THR A 249 8.33 3.99 10.99
CA THR A 249 7.49 4.87 11.81
C THR A 249 6.80 4.02 12.87
N GLN A 250 6.08 4.66 13.79
CA GLN A 250 5.28 3.94 14.79
C GLN A 250 4.23 3.00 14.17
N ARG A 251 3.76 3.28 12.95
CA ARG A 251 2.66 2.54 12.32
C ARG A 251 3.07 1.70 11.13
N LEU A 252 4.07 2.15 10.38
CA LEU A 252 4.44 1.61 9.07
C LEU A 252 5.94 1.45 8.96
N VAL A 253 6.36 0.40 8.26
CA VAL A 253 7.72 0.22 7.73
C VAL A 253 7.67 0.31 6.20
N TYR A 254 8.66 0.97 5.64
CA TYR A 254 8.80 1.24 4.22
C TYR A 254 10.14 0.70 3.76
N TYR A 255 10.16 0.12 2.56
CA TYR A 255 11.37 -0.41 1.96
C TYR A 255 11.38 -0.11 0.47
N LEU A 256 12.55 0.26 -0.04
CA LEU A 256 12.86 0.25 -1.46
C LEU A 256 13.86 -0.87 -1.74
N TRP A 257 13.46 -1.82 -2.57
CA TRP A 257 14.29 -2.96 -2.96
C TRP A 257 14.65 -2.84 -4.43
N ARG A 258 15.93 -2.83 -4.77
CA ARG A 258 16.38 -2.90 -6.17
C ARG A 258 16.67 -4.33 -6.56
N ARG A 259 16.32 -4.71 -7.79
CA ARG A 259 16.57 -6.05 -8.31
C ARG A 259 17.89 -6.09 -9.08
N ASP A 260 18.89 -6.70 -8.47
CA ASP A 260 20.28 -6.67 -8.96
C ASP A 260 20.67 -7.92 -9.74
N ARG A 261 19.98 -9.03 -9.49
CA ARG A 261 20.34 -10.33 -10.08
C ARG A 261 19.13 -11.18 -10.41
N VAL A 262 19.29 -12.04 -11.39
CA VAL A 262 18.33 -13.12 -11.66
C VAL A 262 18.67 -14.27 -10.72
N CYS A 263 17.75 -14.63 -9.84
CA CYS A 263 17.91 -15.77 -8.94
C CYS A 263 16.96 -16.90 -9.35
N LYS A 264 17.43 -18.15 -9.27
CA LYS A 264 16.61 -19.35 -9.48
C LYS A 264 15.71 -19.70 -8.27
N GLY A 265 15.70 -18.86 -7.22
CA GLY A 265 14.83 -19.03 -6.05
C GLY A 265 15.22 -20.20 -5.14
N THR A 266 16.53 -20.47 -4.99
CA THR A 266 17.05 -21.66 -4.29
C THR A 266 16.99 -21.60 -2.77
N GLY A 267 16.40 -20.55 -2.18
CA GLY A 267 16.29 -20.38 -0.73
C GLY A 267 14.94 -20.83 -0.19
N ALA A 268 14.92 -21.87 0.64
CA ALA A 268 13.72 -22.32 1.36
C ALA A 268 13.62 -21.63 2.73
N PHE A 269 12.59 -20.80 2.89
CA PHE A 269 12.24 -20.10 4.11
C PHE A 269 10.94 -20.68 4.66
N SER A 270 11.05 -21.69 5.52
CA SER A 270 9.91 -22.26 6.25
C SER A 270 9.37 -21.29 7.31
N LYS A 271 8.24 -21.60 7.95
CA LYS A 271 7.72 -20.81 9.07
C LYS A 271 8.46 -21.18 10.36
N LYS A 272 9.53 -20.45 10.69
CA LYS A 272 10.30 -20.63 11.94
C LYS A 272 10.03 -19.49 12.92
N GLU A 273 9.80 -19.81 14.18
CA GLU A 273 9.68 -18.80 15.25
C GLU A 273 11.04 -18.13 15.49
N ILE A 274 11.06 -16.80 15.44
CA ILE A 274 12.23 -15.95 15.67
C ILE A 274 12.13 -15.29 17.04
N ARG A 275 10.92 -14.92 17.43
CA ARG A 275 10.64 -14.22 18.69
C ARG A 275 9.47 -14.86 19.40
N SER A 276 9.69 -15.25 20.65
CA SER A 276 8.65 -15.74 21.54
C SER A 276 7.89 -14.58 22.19
N GLY A 277 6.71 -14.89 22.73
CA GLY A 277 5.93 -13.97 23.56
C GLY A 277 4.43 -13.95 23.24
N PRO A 278 3.58 -13.79 24.27
CA PRO A 278 2.12 -13.85 24.11
C PRO A 278 1.54 -12.66 23.34
N SER A 279 2.16 -11.48 23.43
CA SER A 279 1.71 -10.23 22.78
C SER A 279 2.15 -10.07 21.31
N ARG A 280 2.89 -11.05 20.76
CA ARG A 280 3.39 -11.02 19.37
C ARG A 280 2.32 -11.52 18.40
N ASN A 281 2.26 -10.90 17.22
CA ASN A 281 1.37 -11.38 16.14
C ASN A 281 2.03 -12.52 15.33
N ASN A 282 1.25 -13.14 14.46
CA ASN A 282 1.65 -14.32 13.68
C ASN A 282 1.99 -14.01 12.21
N PHE A 283 2.39 -12.78 11.89
CA PHE A 283 2.73 -12.42 10.52
C PHE A 283 3.97 -13.20 10.03
N ALA A 284 3.88 -13.93 8.93
CA ALA A 284 4.95 -14.78 8.44
C ALA A 284 5.05 -14.68 6.92
N VAL A 285 6.25 -14.74 6.37
CA VAL A 285 6.48 -14.91 4.93
C VAL A 285 7.21 -16.23 4.77
N VAL A 286 6.66 -17.11 3.94
CA VAL A 286 7.23 -18.42 3.64
C VAL A 286 7.52 -18.47 2.15
N LEU A 287 8.74 -18.84 1.80
CA LEU A 287 9.20 -18.99 0.42
C LEU A 287 9.76 -20.41 0.28
N GLY A 288 9.30 -21.16 -0.71
CA GLY A 288 9.68 -22.57 -0.92
C GLY A 288 10.36 -22.78 -2.25
#